data_AF-A0AAW9EWN5-F1
#
_entry.id   AF-A0AAW9EWN5-F1
#
_cell.length_a   1.000
_cell.length_b   1.000
_cell.length_c   1.000
_cell.angle_alpha   90.00
_cell.angle_beta   90.00
_cell.angle_gamma   90.00
#
_symmetry.space_group_name_H-M   'P 1'
#
loop_
_entity.id
_entity.type
_entity.pdbx_description
1 polymer ?
#
loop_
_entity_poly.entity_id
_entity_poly.type
_entity_poly.pdbx_seq_one_letter_code
_entity_poly.pdbx_strand_id
1 'polypeptide(L)'
;MPIRFARGITLIELMVVVAIVAIIAAIAYPSFQNGLQHSRRADAFKTLLTMQLKQEEYRITSSAYSTNLADLGNPSSSYYSFSVVAASTGAATYKLQAQAIGAQLGDTGCTRLTITKADVKDPADCWK
;
A
#
# COMPACT_ATOMS: atom_id res chain seq x y z
N MET A 1 38.66 -7.22 51.72
CA MET A 1 37.53 -6.78 50.88
C MET A 1 37.09 -7.98 50.05
N PRO A 2 35.93 -8.62 50.31
CA PRO A 2 35.54 -9.81 49.57
C PRO A 2 35.12 -9.41 48.15
N ILE A 3 35.79 -9.98 47.15
CA ILE A 3 35.48 -9.80 45.74
C ILE A 3 34.19 -10.57 45.47
N ARG A 4 33.09 -9.85 45.19
CA ARG A 4 31.86 -10.47 44.72
C ARG A 4 32.11 -11.03 43.32
N PHE A 5 32.07 -12.34 43.16
CA PHE A 5 32.02 -12.96 41.83
C PHE A 5 30.74 -12.51 41.13
N ALA A 6 30.88 -11.70 40.08
CA ALA A 6 29.79 -11.44 39.16
C ALA A 6 29.40 -12.78 38.50
N ARG A 7 28.18 -13.24 38.73
CA ARG A 7 27.63 -14.40 38.01
C ARG A 7 27.49 -13.99 36.54
N GLY A 8 28.33 -14.56 35.68
CA GLY A 8 28.27 -14.32 34.23
C GLY A 8 27.12 -15.10 33.58
N ILE A 9 26.71 -14.65 32.39
CA ILE A 9 25.77 -15.36 31.52
C ILE A 9 26.43 -16.65 31.01
N THR A 10 25.69 -17.75 31.06
CA THR A 10 26.13 -19.01 30.47
C THR A 10 25.84 -19.07 28.98
N LEU A 11 26.63 -19.84 28.23
CA LEU A 11 26.40 -20.05 26.80
C LEU A 11 25.02 -20.68 26.55
N ILE A 12 24.58 -21.58 27.44
CA ILE A 12 23.27 -22.23 27.34
C ILE A 12 22.12 -21.23 27.57
N GLU A 13 22.24 -20.28 28.52
CA GLU A 13 21.24 -19.22 28.70
C GLU A 13 21.10 -18.37 27.45
N LEU A 14 22.21 -18.00 26.81
CA LEU A 14 22.18 -17.22 25.59
C LEU A 14 21.51 -18.01 24.44
N MET A 15 21.80 -19.30 24.30
CA MET A 15 21.15 -20.15 23.29
C MET A 15 19.63 -20.24 23.49
N VAL A 16 19.16 -20.37 24.73
CA VAL A 16 17.72 -20.39 25.03
C VAL A 16 17.07 -19.05 24.72
N VAL A 17 17.71 -17.93 25.07
CA VAL A 17 17.18 -16.59 24.76
C VAL A 17 17.07 -16.38 23.25
N VAL A 18 18.11 -16.74 22.49
CA VAL A 18 18.09 -16.62 21.01
C VAL A 18 16.99 -17.50 20.41
N ALA A 19 16.79 -18.72 20.92
CA ALA A 19 15.73 -19.60 20.47
C ALA A 19 14.34 -18.99 20.70
N ILE A 20 14.09 -18.39 21.87
CA ILE A 20 12.81 -17.72 22.18
C ILE A 20 12.59 -16.51 21.25
N VAL A 21 13.62 -15.67 21.06
CA VAL A 21 13.54 -14.50 20.17
C VAL A 21 13.26 -14.91 18.72
N ALA A 22 13.88 -16.00 18.24
CA ALA A 22 13.65 -16.50 16.89
C ALA A 22 12.19 -16.94 16.68
N ILE A 23 11.59 -17.61 17.67
CA ILE A 23 10.17 -18.04 17.60
C ILE A 23 9.24 -16.81 17.55
N ILE A 24 9.47 -15.81 18.39
CA ILE A 24 8.66 -14.58 18.40
C ILE A 24 8.81 -13.82 17.08
N ALA A 25 10.04 -13.67 16.58
CA ALA A 25 10.33 -12.96 15.35
C ALA A 25 9.63 -13.61 14.14
N ALA A 26 9.57 -14.94 14.08
CA ALA A 26 8.92 -15.67 12.99
C ALA A 26 7.42 -15.34 12.85
N ILE A 27 6.74 -15.02 13.95
CA ILE A 27 5.30 -14.67 13.95
C ILE A 27 5.11 -13.16 13.82
N ALA A 28 5.93 -12.37 14.53
CA ALA A 28 5.78 -10.92 14.58
C ALA A 28 6.13 -10.24 13.24
N TYR A 29 7.16 -10.73 12.54
CA TYR A 29 7.65 -10.12 11.30
C TYR A 29 6.59 -10.09 10.17
N PRO A 30 5.93 -11.21 9.79
CA PRO A 30 4.90 -11.17 8.75
C PRO A 30 3.70 -10.29 9.17
N SER A 31 3.32 -10.32 10.45
CA SER A 31 2.23 -9.46 10.96
C SER A 31 2.57 -7.97 10.80
N PHE A 32 3.80 -7.58 11.10
CA PHE A 32 4.25 -6.19 10.94
C PHE A 32 4.26 -5.76 9.47
N GLN A 33 4.74 -6.63 8.57
CA GLN A 33 4.74 -6.34 7.13
C GLN A 33 3.32 -6.17 6.58
N ASN A 34 2.37 -7.02 7.00
CA ASN A 34 0.97 -6.87 6.62
C ASN A 34 0.38 -5.52 7.08
N GLY A 35 0.73 -5.07 8.29
CA GLY A 35 0.33 -3.75 8.80
C GLY A 35 0.87 -2.60 7.95
N LEU A 36 2.14 -2.65 7.55
CA LEU A 36 2.73 -1.67 6.65
C LEU A 36 2.06 -1.67 5.27
N GLN A 37 1.79 -2.85 4.71
CA GLN A 37 1.12 -2.99 3.42
C GLN A 37 -0.30 -2.41 3.46
N HIS A 38 -1.06 -2.68 4.51
CA HIS A 38 -2.40 -2.13 4.70
C HIS A 38 -2.38 -0.59 4.83
N SER A 39 -1.45 -0.04 5.61
CA SER A 39 -1.27 1.42 5.71
C SER A 39 -0.98 2.05 4.35
N ARG A 40 -0.09 1.44 3.56
CA ARG A 40 0.23 1.90 2.19
C ARG A 40 -0.95 1.78 1.23
N ARG A 41 -1.80 0.74 1.37
CA ARG A 41 -3.07 0.63 0.62
C ARG A 41 -4.01 1.79 0.95
N ALA A 42 -4.15 2.12 2.24
CA ALA A 42 -4.98 3.26 2.67
C ALA A 42 -4.51 4.59 2.05
N ASP A 43 -3.19 4.80 1.95
CA ASP A 43 -2.66 5.98 1.26
C ASP A 43 -2.94 5.95 -0.24
N ALA A 44 -2.82 4.79 -0.90
CA ALA A 44 -3.22 4.63 -2.30
C ALA A 44 -4.71 4.93 -2.52
N PHE A 45 -5.60 4.53 -1.60
CA PHE A 45 -7.03 4.84 -1.67
C PHE A 45 -7.29 6.33 -1.62
N LYS A 46 -6.65 7.05 -0.69
CA LYS A 46 -6.77 8.51 -0.61
C LYS A 46 -6.35 9.18 -1.90
N THR A 47 -5.25 8.72 -2.50
CA THR A 47 -4.76 9.27 -3.77
C THR A 47 -5.72 8.97 -4.91
N LEU A 48 -6.25 7.75 -5.01
CA LEU A 48 -7.25 7.39 -6.03
C LEU A 48 -8.54 8.21 -5.89
N LEU A 49 -9.02 8.44 -4.66
CA LEU A 49 -10.18 9.30 -4.38
C LEU A 49 -9.90 10.76 -4.76
N THR A 50 -8.70 11.26 -4.46
CA THR A 50 -8.28 12.61 -4.87
C THR A 50 -8.26 12.73 -6.39
N MET A 51 -7.77 11.71 -7.09
CA MET A 51 -7.82 11.66 -8.56
C MET A 51 -9.25 11.62 -9.10
N GLN A 52 -10.19 10.92 -8.44
CA GLN A 52 -11.61 10.96 -8.83
C GLN A 52 -12.19 12.37 -8.70
N LEU A 53 -11.91 13.06 -7.60
CA LEU A 53 -12.35 14.45 -7.43
C LEU A 53 -11.80 15.35 -8.54
N LYS A 54 -10.53 15.15 -8.93
CA LYS A 54 -9.91 15.87 -10.03
C LYS A 54 -10.51 15.52 -11.40
N GLN A 55 -10.92 14.28 -11.62
CA GLN A 55 -11.67 13.91 -12.81
C GLN A 55 -12.99 14.68 -12.91
N GLU A 56 -13.74 14.79 -11.80
CA GLU A 56 -15.00 15.54 -11.81
C GLU A 56 -14.77 17.06 -11.95
N GLU A 57 -13.72 17.61 -11.35
CA GLU A 57 -13.31 19.01 -11.56
C GLU A 57 -12.98 19.29 -13.04
N TYR A 58 -12.19 18.41 -13.67
CA TYR A 58 -11.86 18.51 -15.10
C TYR A 58 -13.11 18.40 -15.99
N ARG A 59 -14.10 17.59 -15.58
CA ARG A 59 -15.33 17.38 -16.34
C ARG A 59 -16.27 18.59 -16.37
N ILE A 60 -16.09 19.56 -15.48
CA ILE A 60 -16.84 20.83 -15.49
C ILE A 60 -16.46 21.67 -16.72
N THR A 61 -15.18 21.66 -17.11
CA THR A 61 -14.65 22.50 -18.20
C THR A 61 -14.41 21.72 -19.49
N SER A 62 -14.35 20.39 -19.43
CA SER A 62 -14.13 19.49 -20.56
C SER A 62 -15.33 18.58 -20.81
N SER A 63 -15.59 18.27 -22.08
CA SER A 63 -16.64 17.33 -22.48
C SER A 63 -16.30 15.86 -22.16
N ALA A 64 -15.03 15.58 -21.84
CA ALA A 64 -14.50 14.27 -21.52
C ALA A 64 -13.68 14.27 -20.22
N TYR A 65 -13.44 13.08 -19.67
CA TYR A 65 -12.49 12.87 -18.57
C TYR A 65 -11.05 12.85 -19.09
N SER A 66 -10.09 13.24 -18.24
CA SER A 66 -8.68 13.30 -18.65
C SER A 66 -8.01 11.94 -18.52
N THR A 67 -7.13 11.65 -19.48
CA THR A 67 -6.17 10.52 -19.41
C THR A 67 -4.78 10.99 -18.95
N ASN A 68 -4.55 12.30 -18.83
CA ASN A 68 -3.28 12.87 -18.42
C ASN A 68 -3.24 13.05 -16.90
N LEU A 69 -2.20 12.49 -16.26
CA LEU A 69 -1.99 12.61 -14.82
C LEU A 69 -1.72 14.04 -14.36
N ALA A 70 -1.24 14.92 -15.25
CA ALA A 70 -1.03 16.32 -14.93
C ALA A 70 -2.35 17.03 -14.56
N ASP A 71 -3.45 16.70 -15.24
CA ASP A 71 -4.78 17.24 -14.94
C ASP A 71 -5.37 16.65 -13.63
N LEU A 72 -4.77 15.56 -13.15
CA LEU A 72 -5.21 14.78 -12.00
C LEU A 72 -4.35 15.05 -10.75
N GLY A 73 -3.58 16.14 -10.76
CA GLY A 73 -2.73 16.55 -9.64
C GLY A 73 -1.37 15.85 -9.57
N ASN A 74 -0.98 15.14 -10.62
CA ASN A 74 0.30 14.42 -10.76
C ASN A 74 0.67 13.59 -9.51
N PRO A 75 -0.17 12.58 -9.17
CA PRO A 75 0.01 11.80 -7.96
C PRO A 75 1.34 11.05 -7.98
N SER A 76 2.04 11.06 -6.83
CA SER A 76 3.31 10.37 -6.65
C SER A 76 3.30 9.54 -5.37
N SER A 77 4.00 8.41 -5.39
CA SER A 77 4.18 7.53 -4.22
C SER A 77 5.42 6.68 -4.42
N SER A 78 6.10 6.34 -3.32
CA SER A 78 7.22 5.39 -3.33
C SER A 78 6.76 3.93 -3.45
N TYR A 79 5.46 3.67 -3.28
CA TYR A 79 4.90 2.32 -3.16
C TYR A 79 3.87 2.00 -4.24
N TYR A 80 3.35 3.01 -4.93
CA TYR A 80 2.39 2.85 -6.01
C TYR A 80 2.71 3.77 -7.20
N SER A 81 2.54 3.26 -8.41
CA SER A 81 2.42 4.06 -9.63
C SER A 81 0.95 4.22 -10.01
N PHE A 82 0.55 5.43 -10.37
CA PHE A 82 -0.84 5.75 -10.70
C PHE A 82 -1.03 5.90 -12.21
N SER A 83 -2.18 5.49 -12.72
CA SER A 83 -2.50 5.58 -14.15
C SER A 83 -4.01 5.58 -14.42
N VAL A 84 -4.40 5.98 -15.61
CA VAL A 84 -5.77 5.86 -16.14
C VAL A 84 -5.75 4.76 -17.21
N VAL A 85 -6.44 3.64 -16.96
CA VAL A 85 -6.21 2.37 -17.71
C VAL A 85 -7.32 2.06 -18.72
N ALA A 86 -8.52 2.59 -18.51
CA ALA A 86 -9.60 2.48 -19.47
C ALA A 86 -10.51 3.70 -19.35
N ALA A 87 -10.40 4.64 -20.29
CA ALA A 87 -11.57 5.41 -20.69
C ALA A 87 -12.29 4.51 -21.70
N SER A 88 -13.46 3.94 -21.37
CA SER A 88 -14.24 3.29 -22.43
C SER A 88 -14.46 4.36 -23.48
N THR A 89 -14.03 4.11 -24.71
CA THR A 89 -14.15 4.99 -25.86
C THR A 89 -15.56 5.58 -25.92
N GLY A 90 -15.69 6.84 -25.47
CA GLY A 90 -16.98 7.50 -25.24
C GLY A 90 -17.01 8.30 -23.93
N ALA A 91 -16.22 9.38 -23.86
CA ALA A 91 -16.31 10.62 -23.06
C ALA A 91 -16.86 10.67 -21.60
N ALA A 92 -17.42 9.61 -21.02
CA ALA A 92 -18.27 9.67 -19.82
C ALA A 92 -17.85 8.72 -18.70
N THR A 93 -16.83 7.88 -18.90
CA THR A 93 -16.31 6.96 -17.87
C THR A 93 -14.80 7.01 -17.79
N TYR A 94 -14.27 6.56 -16.66
CA TYR A 94 -12.84 6.35 -16.45
C TYR A 94 -12.62 5.19 -15.47
N LYS A 95 -11.42 4.62 -15.53
CA LYS A 95 -10.89 3.68 -14.56
C LYS A 95 -9.50 4.15 -14.12
N LEU A 96 -9.38 4.47 -12.84
CA LEU A 96 -8.12 4.82 -12.21
C LEU A 96 -7.49 3.57 -11.63
N GLN A 97 -6.16 3.51 -11.66
CA GLN A 97 -5.39 2.39 -11.16
C GLN A 97 -4.20 2.87 -10.34
N ALA A 98 -3.98 2.22 -9.20
CA ALA A 98 -2.74 2.23 -8.45
C ALA A 98 -2.08 0.84 -8.58
N GLN A 99 -0.88 0.80 -9.14
CA GLN A 99 -0.08 -0.41 -9.33
C GLN A 99 1.05 -0.42 -8.30
N ALA A 100 1.14 -1.47 -7.50
CA ALA A 100 2.17 -1.63 -6.49
C ALA A 100 3.56 -1.65 -7.12
N ILE A 101 4.51 -1.00 -6.46
CA ILE A 101 5.95 -0.97 -6.79
C ILE A 101 6.79 -1.17 -5.53
N GLY A 102 8.07 -1.49 -5.70
CA GLY A 102 9.01 -1.65 -4.59
C GLY A 102 8.51 -2.66 -3.54
N ALA A 103 8.58 -2.28 -2.26
CA ALA A 103 8.19 -3.15 -1.15
C ALA A 103 6.69 -3.55 -1.14
N GLN A 104 5.83 -2.82 -1.85
CA GLN A 104 4.41 -3.14 -1.94
C GLN A 104 4.12 -4.33 -2.87
N LEU A 105 5.08 -4.75 -3.69
CA LEU A 105 4.94 -5.96 -4.52
C LEU A 105 4.74 -7.23 -3.68
N GLY A 106 5.15 -7.22 -2.40
CA GLY A 106 4.90 -8.30 -1.46
C GLY A 106 3.45 -8.42 -0.97
N ASP A 107 2.57 -7.47 -1.31
CA ASP A 107 1.15 -7.49 -0.98
C ASP A 107 0.37 -8.36 -1.98
N THR A 108 0.68 -9.66 -1.98
CA THR A 108 0.20 -10.62 -2.98
C THR A 108 -1.32 -10.67 -3.00
N GLY A 109 -1.92 -10.42 -4.16
CA GLY A 109 -3.38 -10.33 -4.33
C GLY A 109 -3.94 -8.91 -4.33
N CYS A 110 -3.21 -7.93 -3.75
CA CYS A 110 -3.60 -6.52 -3.71
C CYS A 110 -2.61 -5.60 -4.44
N THR A 111 -1.79 -6.17 -5.34
CA THR A 111 -0.78 -5.43 -6.11
C THR A 111 -1.36 -4.45 -7.11
N ARG A 112 -2.65 -4.54 -7.44
CA ARG A 112 -3.34 -3.66 -8.37
C ARG A 112 -4.66 -3.24 -7.74
N LEU A 113 -4.83 -1.95 -7.51
CA LEU A 113 -6.04 -1.37 -6.94
C LEU A 113 -6.67 -0.48 -7.99
N THR A 114 -7.96 -0.64 -8.23
CA THR A 114 -8.66 0.15 -9.24
C THR A 114 -9.98 0.67 -8.72
N ILE A 115 -10.34 1.87 -9.19
CA ILE A 115 -11.63 2.49 -8.94
C ILE A 115 -12.16 3.08 -10.24
N THR A 116 -13.44 2.88 -10.50
CA THR A 116 -14.13 3.45 -11.66
C THR A 116 -14.93 4.67 -11.26
N LYS A 117 -15.41 5.45 -12.23
CA LYS A 117 -16.36 6.53 -12.00
C LYS A 117 -17.57 6.11 -11.16
N ALA A 118 -18.08 4.89 -11.35
CA ALA A 118 -19.25 4.36 -10.64
C ALA A 118 -18.89 3.80 -9.25
N ASP A 119 -17.74 4.18 -8.68
CA ASP A 119 -17.19 3.68 -7.41
C ASP A 119 -17.05 2.16 -7.32
N VAL A 120 -17.02 1.47 -8.46
CA VAL A 120 -16.67 0.04 -8.51
C VAL A 120 -15.18 -0.10 -8.20
N LYS A 121 -14.89 -0.74 -7.06
CA LYS A 121 -13.56 -0.99 -6.52
C LYS A 121 -13.15 -2.43 -6.78
N ASP A 122 -11.94 -2.62 -7.29
CA ASP A 122 -11.40 -3.95 -7.62
C ASP A 122 -9.91 -4.04 -7.24
N PRO A 123 -9.46 -5.13 -6.60
CA PRO A 123 -10.23 -6.24 -6.00
C PRO A 123 -10.92 -5.85 -4.69
N ALA A 124 -12.21 -6.18 -4.50
CA ALA A 124 -13.01 -5.70 -3.37
C ALA A 124 -12.42 -6.00 -1.98
N ASP A 125 -11.77 -7.15 -1.80
CA ASP A 125 -11.17 -7.55 -0.51
C ASP A 125 -9.98 -6.67 -0.09
N CYS A 126 -9.33 -6.04 -1.06
CA CYS A 126 -8.19 -5.17 -0.77
C CYS A 126 -8.61 -3.80 -0.24
N TRP A 127 -9.84 -3.36 -0.51
CA TRP A 127 -10.41 -2.04 -0.17
C TRP A 127 -11.07 -1.96 1.22
N LYS A 128 -10.77 -2.94 2.08
CA LYS A 128 -11.21 -3.01 3.47
C LYS A 128 -10.14 -2.45 4.40
#